data_AF-A0A7W8XJZ4-F1
#
_entry.id   AF-A0A7W8XJZ4-F1
#
_cell.length_a   1.000
_cell.length_b   1.000
_cell.length_c   1.000
_cell.angle_alpha   90.00
_cell.angle_beta   90.00
_cell.angle_gamma   90.00
#
_symmetry.space_group_name_H-M   'P 1'
#
loop_
_entity.id
_entity.type
_entity.pdbx_description
1 polymer ?
#
loop_
_entity_poly.entity_id
_entity_poly.type
_entity_poly.pdbx_seq_one_letter_code
_entity_poly.pdbx_strand_id
1 'polypeptide(L)' 'MVSHCDASGHDPLLILGEPTNHLDIDSIAAVEAGLRAYDGALIVVSHDETFVESIGIERRLELAASVGG' A
#
# COMPACT_ATOMS: atom_id res chain seq x y z
N MET A 1 -1.23 12.16 7.90
CA MET A 1 -1.54 13.51 7.39
C MET A 1 -1.80 13.36 5.90
N VAL A 2 -3.06 13.37 5.48
CA VAL A 2 -3.42 13.14 4.07
C VAL A 2 -3.43 14.50 3.39
N SER A 3 -2.47 14.74 2.49
CA SER A 3 -2.38 15.98 1.72
C SER A 3 -3.23 15.82 0.46
N HIS A 4 -4.32 16.57 0.35
CA HIS A 4 -5.14 16.63 -0.86
C HIS A 4 -4.66 17.83 -1.70
N CYS A 5 -4.16 17.56 -2.90
CA CYS A 5 -3.72 18.59 -3.84
C CYS A 5 -4.59 18.48 -5.11
N ASP A 6 -5.60 19.33 -5.20
CA ASP A 6 -6.52 19.46 -6.34
C ASP A 6 -5.99 20.56 -7.28
N ALA A 7 -4.99 20.25 -8.12
CA ALA A 7 -4.53 21.15 -9.20
C ALA A 7 -3.50 20.51 -10.17
N SER A 8 -3.72 19.28 -10.63
CA SER A 8 -3.06 18.75 -11.84
C SER A 8 -3.74 17.45 -12.20
N GLY A 9 -3.96 17.15 -13.48
CA GLY A 9 -4.52 15.87 -13.95
C GLY A 9 -3.58 14.68 -13.72
N HIS A 10 -3.10 14.51 -12.49
CA HIS A 10 -2.26 13.44 -12.01
C HIS A 10 -3.11 12.58 -11.08
N ASP A 11 -3.19 11.29 -11.40
CA ASP A 11 -3.80 10.32 -10.50
C ASP A 11 -3.12 10.38 -9.13
N PRO A 12 -3.88 10.43 -8.03
CA PRO A 12 -3.33 10.58 -6.70
C PRO A 12 -2.46 9.36 -6.36
N LEU A 13 -1.22 9.58 -5.94
CA LEU A 13 -0.28 8.53 -5.54
C LEU A 13 -0.28 8.36 -4.02
N LEU A 14 -0.63 7.17 -3.55
CA LEU A 14 -0.57 6.77 -2.15
C LEU A 14 0.61 5.82 -1.91
N ILE A 15 1.41 6.10 -0.88
CA ILE A 15 2.54 5.27 -0.47
C ILE A 15 2.34 4.85 0.99
N LEU A 16 2.33 3.54 1.26
CA LEU A 16 2.15 2.97 2.59
C LEU A 16 3.36 2.12 2.97
N GLY A 17 3.91 2.37 4.16
CA GLY A 17 4.94 1.53 4.77
C GLY A 17 4.38 0.89 6.04
N GLU A 18 4.45 -0.44 6.11
CA GLU A 18 3.95 -1.25 7.24
C GLU A 18 2.50 -0.92 7.65
N PRO A 19 1.52 -0.96 6.70
CA PRO A 19 0.15 -0.52 6.95
C PRO A 19 -0.63 -1.40 7.94
N THR A 20 -0.17 -2.61 8.22
CA THR A 20 -0.82 -3.56 9.15
C THR A 20 -0.32 -3.43 10.59
N ASN A 21 0.69 -2.59 10.85
CA ASN A 21 1.29 -2.53 12.18
C ASN A 21 0.34 -1.87 13.20
N HIS A 22 0.24 -2.47 14.39
CA HIS A 22 -0.64 -2.02 15.48
C HIS A 22 -2.14 -1.93 15.14
N LEU A 23 -2.61 -2.59 14.07
CA LEU A 23 -4.03 -2.65 13.72
C LEU A 23 -4.65 -3.99 14.11
N ASP A 24 -5.87 -3.94 14.67
CA ASP A 24 -6.72 -5.12 14.86
C ASP A 24 -7.31 -5.61 13.53
N ILE A 25 -7.78 -6.86 13.48
CA ILE A 25 -8.28 -7.54 12.27
C ILE A 25 -9.38 -6.73 11.56
N ASP A 26 -10.32 -6.13 12.30
CA ASP A 26 -11.39 -5.30 11.72
C ASP A 26 -10.84 -4.04 11.04
N SER A 27 -9.77 -3.46 11.60
CA SER A 27 -9.13 -2.27 11.05
C SER A 27 -8.36 -2.61 9.78
N ILE A 28 -7.71 -3.78 9.74
CA ILE A 28 -7.03 -4.29 8.54
C ILE A 28 -8.05 -4.48 7.40
N ALA A 29 -9.19 -5.12 7.68
CA ALA A 29 -10.23 -5.32 6.68
C ALA A 29 -10.78 -4.00 6.11
N ALA A 30 -10.93 -2.97 6.95
CA ALA A 30 -11.36 -1.64 6.52
C ALA A 30 -10.31 -0.96 5.61
N VAL A 31 -9.02 -1.08 5.95
CA VAL A 31 -7.91 -0.58 5.14
C VAL A 31 -7.86 -1.31 3.80
N GLU A 32 -7.94 -2.65 3.79
CA GLU A 32 -7.95 -3.45 2.57
C GLU A 32 -9.10 -3.05 1.63
N ALA A 33 -10.31 -2.87 2.17
CA ALA A 33 -11.46 -2.43 1.39
C ALA A 33 -11.25 -1.02 0.79
N GLY A 34 -10.67 -0.10 1.57
CA GLY A 34 -10.35 1.25 1.11
C GLY A 34 -9.28 1.26 0.00
N LEU A 35 -8.24 0.45 0.15
CA LEU A 35 -7.16 0.35 -0.84
C LEU A 35 -7.60 -0.30 -2.14
N ARG A 36 -8.49 -1.31 -2.08
CA ARG A 36 -9.10 -1.92 -3.26
C ARG A 36 -9.99 -0.95 -4.05
N ALA A 37 -10.60 0.02 -3.38
CA ALA A 37 -11.48 1.02 -3.99
C ALA A 37 -10.73 2.31 -4.38
N TYR A 38 -9.41 2.37 -4.19
CA TYR A 38 -8.61 3.56 -4.44
C TYR A 38 -8.38 3.74 -5.95
N ASP A 39 -8.97 4.80 -6.51
CA ASP A 39 -8.84 5.19 -7.91
C ASP A 39 -7.58 6.06 -8.10
N GLY A 40 -6.41 5.42 -7.96
CA GLY A 40 -5.12 6.10 -8.08
C GLY A 40 -3.95 5.12 -8.04
N ALA A 41 -2.73 5.64 -8.05
CA ALA A 41 -1.54 4.80 -7.96
C ALA A 41 -1.26 4.43 -6.49
N LEU A 42 -1.00 3.16 -6.23
CA LEU A 42 -0.71 2.64 -4.88
C LEU A 42 0.66 1.96 -4.84
N ILE A 43 1.50 2.35 -3.88
CA ILE A 43 2.75 1.66 -3.55
C ILE A 43 2.67 1.21 -2.09
N VAL A 44 2.81 -0.08 -1.85
CA VAL A 44 2.79 -0.68 -0.52
C VAL A 44 4.12 -1.37 -0.24
N VAL A 45 4.66 -1.12 0.95
CA VAL A 45 5.76 -1.88 1.54
C VAL A 45 5.21 -2.59 2.76
N SER A 46 5.14 -3.92 2.71
CA SER A 46 4.65 -4.76 3.80
C SER A 46 5.50 -6.02 3.91
N HIS A 47 5.64 -6.53 5.13
CA HIS A 47 6.18 -7.87 5.40
C HIS A 47 5.09 -8.94 5.45
N ASP A 48 3.80 -8.54 5.41
CA ASP A 48 2.64 -9.43 5.45
C ASP A 48 2.18 -9.77 4.02
N GLU A 49 2.35 -11.03 3.64
CA GLU A 49 1.98 -11.52 2.31
C GLU A 49 0.47 -11.64 2.11
N THR A 50 -0.27 -11.96 3.18
CA THR A 50 -1.74 -12.12 3.11
C THR A 50 -2.40 -10.77 2.83
N PHE A 51 -1.92 -9.70 3.48
CA PHE A 51 -2.38 -8.34 3.22
C PHE A 51 -2.11 -7.92 1.77
N VAL A 52 -0.90 -8.20 1.27
CA VAL A 52 -0.48 -7.85 -0.09
C VAL A 52 -1.31 -8.58 -1.15
N GLU A 53 -1.60 -9.87 -0.93
CA GLU A 53 -2.50 -10.63 -1.79
C GLU A 53 -3.93 -10.11 -1.71
N SER A 54 -4.41 -9.73 -0.52
CA SER A 54 -5.76 -9.21 -0.33
C SER A 54 -5.98 -7.93 -1.13
N ILE A 55 -5.07 -6.95 -1.08
CA ILE A 55 -5.26 -5.67 -1.78
C ILE A 55 -5.21 -5.78 -3.32
N GLY A 56 -4.72 -6.89 -3.88
CA GLY A 56 -4.73 -7.15 -5.32
C GLY A 56 -3.72 -6.33 -6.12
N ILE A 57 -2.47 -6.28 -5.69
CA ILE A 57 -1.40 -5.55 -6.39
C ILE A 57 -1.10 -6.12 -7.79
N GLU A 58 -0.91 -5.23 -8.76
CA GLU A 58 -0.59 -5.62 -10.15
C GLU A 58 0.90 -5.94 -10.37
N ARG A 59 1.79 -5.35 -9.57
CA ARG A 59 3.24 -5.52 -9.70
C ARG A 59 3.89 -5.69 -8.32
N ARG A 60 4.76 -6.69 -8.21
CA ARG A 60 5.59 -6.95 -7.03
C ARG A 60 7.05 -6.70 -7.36
N LEU A 61 7.72 -5.90 -6.54
CA LEU A 61 9.16 -5.65 -6.62
C LEU A 61 9.81 -6.27 -5.39
N GLU A 62 10.68 -7.26 -5.59
CA GLU A 62 11.43 -7.90 -4.51
C GLU A 62 12.79 -7.23 -4.37
N LEU A 63 13.01 -6.57 -3.23
CA LEU A 63 14.29 -5.96 -2.91
C LEU A 63 15.21 -7.04 -2.33
N ALA A 64 16.00 -7.68 -3.19
CA ALA A 64 17.12 -8.48 -2.71
C ALA A 64 18.18 -7.52 -2.14
N ALA A 65 18.48 -7.63 -0.85
CA ALA A 65 19.64 -6.93 -0.29
C ALA A 65 20.88 -7.40 -1.06
N SER A 66 21.57 -6.50 -1.75
CA SER A 66 22.91 -6.83 -2.26
C SER A 66 23.81 -6.98 -1.04
N VAL A 67 24.06 -8.22 -0.61
CA VAL A 67 25.18 -8.49 0.27
C VAL A 67 26.43 -8.23 -0.57
N GLY A 68 26.93 -7.00 -0.48
CA GLY A 68 28.25 -6.65 -0.99
C GLY A 68 29.27 -7.48 -0.24
N GLY A 69 30.03 -8.28 -1.00
CA GLY A 69 31.19 -9.02 -0.50
C GLY A 69 32.40 -8.14 -0.25
#